data_AF-A0A7X3ZM32-F1
#
_entry.id   AF-A0A7X3ZM32-F1
#
_cell.length_a   1.000
_cell.length_b   1.000
_cell.length_c   1.000
_cell.angle_alpha   90.00
_cell.angle_beta   90.00
_cell.angle_gamma   90.00
#
_symmetry.space_group_name_H-M   'P 1'
#
loop_
_entity.id
_entity.type
_entity.pdbx_description
1 polymer ?
#
loop_
_entity_poly.entity_id
_entity_poly.type
_entity_poly.pdbx_seq_one_letter_code
_entity_poly.pdbx_strand_id
1 'polypeptide(L)'
;MQELLKQNNDALCHEIEQLQHLLSESEVDAPDELNAYITQIKKECDNLHQRVLRNLKYLELKQQNLLKDILSETELLTFDFFALNGQKASPILRACTSDRLSLKFLQWLHATHPQAKNIPAAICDGEFSIWLIQPSTIYCTPCTSQRGLRNLPIFFHEFGHLLYTLHKPEMDDLVNELQKEIKNRIHPNVVRNDQYARKQETERDTVVATWYEWAQECFCDAVGFVMCGPSFAYAFSMYLRILGRSQYQMSTEELKNSTHPVTWIRIQLLANRAREMGYSVVADDLEEKWNDVATALGVTQDFGGFYDADSFLPVIQQKLDDMLTETSPREFEEAEVSNQITESTFSSPVALLNMAWQKFLVDPDGYREWEKKAIISFLDI
;
A
#
# COMPACT_ATOMS: atom_id res chain seq x y z
N MET A 1 -11.48 -17.21 41.25
CA MET A 1 -11.90 -16.44 40.07
C MET A 1 -11.65 -14.96 40.25
N GLN A 2 -12.25 -14.29 41.24
CA GLN A 2 -12.01 -12.86 41.50
C GLN A 2 -10.51 -12.52 41.68
N GLU A 3 -9.79 -13.29 42.51
CA GLU A 3 -8.34 -13.08 42.71
C GLU A 3 -7.53 -13.28 41.42
N LEU A 4 -7.89 -14.29 40.61
CA LEU A 4 -7.24 -14.54 39.32
C LEU A 4 -7.48 -13.39 38.33
N LEU A 5 -8.72 -12.88 38.26
CA LEU A 5 -9.05 -11.74 37.41
C LEU A 5 -8.32 -10.47 37.87
N LYS A 6 -8.17 -10.29 39.18
CA LYS A 6 -7.39 -9.19 39.73
C LYS A 6 -5.93 -9.29 39.30
N GLN A 7 -5.30 -10.44 39.49
CA GLN A 7 -3.91 -10.69 39.05
C GLN A 7 -3.72 -10.42 37.55
N ASN A 8 -4.64 -10.88 36.70
CA ASN A 8 -4.56 -10.66 35.26
C ASN A 8 -4.71 -9.17 34.88
N ASN A 9 -5.65 -8.45 35.50
CA ASN A 9 -5.83 -7.02 35.23
C ASN A 9 -4.68 -6.18 35.80
N ASP A 10 -4.14 -6.53 36.97
CA ASP A 10 -2.96 -5.86 37.54
C ASP A 10 -1.74 -6.05 36.62
N ALA A 11 -1.53 -7.26 36.08
CA ALA A 11 -0.46 -7.54 35.13
C ALA A 11 -0.63 -6.74 33.83
N LEU A 12 -1.83 -6.75 33.25
CA LEU A 12 -2.13 -6.00 32.02
C LEU A 12 -2.00 -4.48 32.25
N CYS A 13 -2.44 -3.97 33.41
CA CYS A 13 -2.27 -2.56 33.79
C CYS A 13 -0.78 -2.17 33.80
N HIS A 14 0.06 -3.03 34.39
CA HIS A 14 1.50 -2.80 34.44
C HIS A 14 2.13 -2.78 33.04
N GLU A 15 1.76 -3.70 32.14
CA GLU A 15 2.29 -3.70 30.77
C GLU A 15 1.86 -2.46 29.97
N ILE A 16 0.61 -2.00 30.16
CA ILE A 16 0.12 -0.76 29.54
C ILE A 16 0.91 0.46 30.06
N GLU A 17 1.13 0.55 31.36
CA GLU A 17 1.92 1.63 31.96
C GLU A 17 3.37 1.64 31.48
N GLN A 18 3.99 0.46 31.32
CA GLN A 18 5.31 0.35 30.71
C GLN A 18 5.32 0.88 29.28
N LEU A 19 4.32 0.52 28.47
CA LEU A 19 4.24 1.02 27.10
C LEU A 19 4.01 2.54 27.05
N GLN A 20 3.13 3.10 27.89
CA GLN A 20 2.92 4.55 27.97
C GLN A 20 4.22 5.30 28.30
N HIS A 21 5.04 4.75 29.20
CA HIS A 21 6.37 5.29 29.52
C HIS A 21 7.29 5.27 28.30
N LEU A 22 7.43 4.12 27.64
CA LEU A 22 8.29 3.96 26.45
C LEU A 22 7.86 4.88 25.30
N LEU A 23 6.56 5.04 25.07
CA LEU A 23 6.02 5.95 24.06
C LEU A 23 6.37 7.41 24.40
N SER A 24 6.31 7.79 25.68
CA SER A 24 6.63 9.16 26.12
C SER A 24 8.13 9.46 26.05
N GLU A 25 8.99 8.48 26.29
CA GLU A 25 10.44 8.61 26.09
C GLU A 25 10.79 8.75 24.61
N SER A 26 10.18 7.92 23.76
CA SER A 26 10.47 7.89 22.31
C SER A 26 9.95 9.13 21.58
N GLU A 27 8.89 9.76 22.08
CA GLU A 27 8.32 11.00 21.53
C GLU A 27 9.33 12.16 21.49
N VAL A 28 10.28 12.20 22.42
CA VAL A 28 11.26 13.31 22.52
C VAL A 28 12.18 13.37 21.30
N ASP A 29 12.55 12.21 20.76
CA ASP A 29 13.47 12.09 19.63
C ASP A 29 12.74 11.81 18.30
N ALA A 30 11.42 11.68 18.34
CA ALA A 30 10.61 11.36 17.17
C ALA A 30 10.53 12.57 16.22
N PRO A 31 10.54 12.33 14.90
CA PRO A 31 10.23 13.35 13.90
C PRO A 31 8.88 14.04 14.16
N ASP A 32 8.82 15.37 13.99
CA ASP A 32 7.58 16.13 14.10
C ASP A 32 6.48 15.60 13.18
N GLU A 33 6.89 15.03 12.04
CA GLU A 33 5.99 14.47 11.06
C GLU A 33 5.17 13.27 11.60
N LEU A 34 5.62 12.63 12.70
CA LEU A 34 4.96 11.49 13.35
C LEU A 34 3.99 11.90 14.47
N ASN A 35 3.94 13.18 14.87
CA ASN A 35 3.20 13.65 16.05
C ASN A 35 1.70 13.29 16.05
N ALA A 36 1.04 13.38 14.89
CA ALA A 36 -0.37 13.01 14.76
C ALA A 36 -0.60 11.52 15.06
N TYR A 37 0.32 10.67 14.61
CA TYR A 37 0.29 9.23 14.85
C TYR A 37 0.57 8.92 16.32
N ILE A 38 1.61 9.53 16.90
CA ILE A 38 1.93 9.38 18.34
C ILE A 38 0.74 9.75 19.21
N THR A 39 0.11 10.90 18.93
CA THR A 39 -1.06 11.37 19.67
C THR A 39 -2.20 10.34 19.62
N GLN A 40 -2.45 9.76 18.45
CA GLN A 40 -3.49 8.76 18.26
C GLN A 40 -3.19 7.47 19.03
N ILE A 41 -1.96 6.95 18.97
CA ILE A 41 -1.56 5.71 19.66
C ILE A 41 -1.57 5.91 21.18
N LYS A 42 -1.09 7.05 21.69
CA LYS A 42 -1.16 7.37 23.13
C LYS A 42 -2.61 7.42 23.61
N LYS A 43 -3.53 8.03 22.85
CA LYS A 43 -4.96 8.05 23.17
C LYS A 43 -5.58 6.65 23.22
N GLU A 44 -5.19 5.76 22.29
CA GLU A 44 -5.64 4.37 22.33
C GLU A 44 -5.10 3.63 23.56
N CYS A 45 -3.82 3.83 23.88
CA CYS A 45 -3.18 3.25 25.07
C CYS A 45 -3.85 3.73 26.37
N ASP A 46 -4.15 5.03 26.48
CA ASP A 46 -4.86 5.61 27.61
C ASP A 46 -6.27 5.03 27.78
N ASN A 47 -6.99 4.80 26.67
CA ASN A 47 -8.31 4.16 26.72
C ASN A 47 -8.22 2.74 27.28
N LEU A 48 -7.25 1.94 26.83
CA LEU A 48 -7.02 0.60 27.37
C LEU A 48 -6.71 0.67 28.87
N HIS A 49 -5.84 1.59 29.30
CA HIS A 49 -5.52 1.79 30.71
C HIS A 49 -6.76 2.10 31.55
N GLN A 50 -7.58 3.05 31.10
CA GLN A 50 -8.82 3.42 31.81
C GLN A 50 -9.82 2.25 31.90
N ARG A 51 -9.91 1.42 30.87
CA ARG A 51 -10.78 0.23 30.87
C ARG A 51 -10.27 -0.84 31.85
N VAL A 52 -8.96 -1.07 31.93
CA VAL A 52 -8.36 -1.99 32.92
C VAL A 52 -8.57 -1.48 34.36
N LEU A 53 -8.33 -0.19 34.62
CA LEU A 53 -8.58 0.42 35.93
C LEU A 53 -10.05 0.29 36.35
N ARG A 54 -10.98 0.40 35.40
CA ARG A 54 -12.41 0.17 35.64
C ARG A 54 -12.70 -1.29 36.04
N ASN A 55 -12.08 -2.26 35.37
CA ASN A 55 -12.20 -3.68 35.76
C ASN A 55 -11.71 -3.92 37.19
N LEU A 56 -10.54 -3.37 37.54
CA LEU A 56 -9.99 -3.47 38.90
C LEU A 56 -10.95 -2.88 39.93
N LYS A 57 -11.51 -1.70 39.65
CA LYS A 57 -12.54 -1.06 40.51
C LYS A 57 -13.80 -1.93 40.65
N TYR A 58 -14.26 -2.59 39.59
CA TYR A 58 -15.41 -3.50 39.68
C TYR A 58 -15.11 -4.77 40.48
N LEU A 59 -13.87 -5.29 40.43
CA LEU A 59 -13.44 -6.40 41.27
C LEU A 59 -13.45 -6.02 42.77
N GLU A 60 -13.20 -4.76 43.13
CA GLU A 60 -13.28 -4.28 44.52
C GLU A 60 -14.71 -4.30 45.07
N LEU A 61 -15.74 -4.19 44.22
CA LEU A 61 -17.15 -4.26 44.63
C LEU A 61 -17.58 -5.67 45.06
N LYS A 62 -16.77 -6.70 44.80
CA LYS A 62 -17.01 -8.11 45.16
C LYS A 62 -18.36 -8.68 44.67
N GLN A 63 -18.89 -8.14 43.58
CA GLN A 63 -20.15 -8.57 42.98
C GLN A 63 -19.93 -9.78 42.05
N GLN A 64 -20.45 -10.95 42.45
CA GLN A 64 -20.24 -12.22 41.72
C GLN A 64 -20.84 -12.22 40.31
N ASN A 65 -21.93 -11.47 40.09
CA ASN A 65 -22.59 -11.37 38.79
C ASN A 65 -21.75 -10.61 37.75
N LEU A 66 -20.76 -9.80 38.17
CA LEU A 66 -19.89 -9.04 37.24
C LEU A 66 -18.68 -9.86 36.76
N LEU A 67 -18.34 -10.99 37.40
CA LEU A 67 -17.08 -11.68 37.13
C LEU A 67 -16.97 -12.20 35.69
N LYS A 68 -18.09 -12.58 35.07
CA LYS A 68 -18.12 -13.02 33.66
C LYS A 68 -17.85 -11.87 32.70
N ASP A 69 -18.47 -10.73 32.95
CA ASP A 69 -18.30 -9.52 32.12
C ASP A 69 -16.87 -9.00 32.24
N ILE A 70 -16.31 -9.00 33.46
CA ILE A 70 -14.92 -8.61 33.71
C ILE A 70 -13.95 -9.57 33.01
N LEU A 71 -14.19 -10.89 33.04
CA LEU A 71 -13.37 -11.86 32.31
C LEU A 71 -13.37 -11.56 30.81
N SER A 72 -14.56 -11.44 30.21
CA SER A 72 -14.70 -11.15 28.78
C SER A 72 -14.03 -9.83 28.39
N GLU A 73 -14.19 -8.78 29.19
CA GLU A 73 -13.55 -7.49 28.94
C GLU A 73 -12.01 -7.59 29.09
N THR A 74 -11.51 -8.36 30.05
CA THR A 74 -10.06 -8.59 30.22
C THR A 74 -9.46 -9.28 29.00
N GLU A 75 -10.15 -10.29 28.45
CA GLU A 75 -9.71 -11.00 27.23
C GLU A 75 -9.65 -10.05 26.03
N LEU A 76 -10.70 -9.23 25.83
CA LEU A 76 -10.73 -8.22 24.77
C LEU A 76 -9.61 -7.20 24.93
N LEU A 77 -9.42 -6.67 26.14
CA LEU A 77 -8.36 -5.69 26.43
C LEU A 77 -6.96 -6.27 26.20
N THR A 78 -6.75 -7.54 26.54
CA THR A 78 -5.47 -8.23 26.30
C THR A 78 -5.19 -8.34 24.80
N PHE A 79 -6.19 -8.72 24.01
CA PHE A 79 -6.06 -8.79 22.55
C PHE A 79 -5.80 -7.41 21.94
N ASP A 80 -6.58 -6.41 22.33
CA ASP A 80 -6.42 -5.02 21.87
C ASP A 80 -5.02 -4.48 22.21
N PHE A 81 -4.54 -4.75 23.44
CA PHE A 81 -3.21 -4.35 23.87
C PHE A 81 -2.10 -5.04 23.07
N PHE A 82 -2.20 -6.34 22.79
CA PHE A 82 -1.21 -7.04 21.98
C PHE A 82 -1.18 -6.54 20.54
N ALA A 83 -2.33 -6.21 19.95
CA ALA A 83 -2.38 -5.58 18.64
C ALA A 83 -1.71 -4.19 18.66
N LEU A 84 -2.03 -3.36 19.66
CA LEU A 84 -1.43 -2.02 19.81
C LEU A 84 0.08 -2.11 20.03
N ASN A 85 0.54 -2.93 20.97
CA ASN A 85 1.95 -3.08 21.33
C ASN A 85 2.77 -3.73 20.19
N GLY A 86 2.25 -4.82 19.60
CA GLY A 86 2.97 -5.60 18.59
C GLY A 86 3.01 -4.96 17.20
N GLN A 87 2.01 -4.14 16.85
CA GLN A 87 1.88 -3.59 15.50
C GLN A 87 1.98 -2.06 15.48
N LYS A 88 1.19 -1.36 16.32
CA LYS A 88 1.04 0.10 16.24
C LYS A 88 2.09 0.90 16.98
N ALA A 89 2.69 0.35 18.03
CA ALA A 89 3.70 1.06 18.82
C ALA A 89 5.06 1.10 18.11
N SER A 90 5.39 0.08 17.31
CA SER A 90 6.71 -0.09 16.69
C SER A 90 7.20 1.12 15.89
N PRO A 91 6.38 1.79 15.05
CA PRO A 91 6.80 3.00 14.34
C PRO A 91 7.27 4.14 15.25
N ILE A 92 6.73 4.22 16.47
CA ILE A 92 7.10 5.26 17.45
C ILE A 92 8.38 4.85 18.17
N LEU A 93 8.42 3.61 18.66
CA LEU A 93 9.54 3.09 19.46
C LEU A 93 10.85 2.96 18.66
N ARG A 94 10.76 2.96 17.33
CA ARG A 94 11.92 2.86 16.42
C ARG A 94 12.14 4.11 15.57
N ALA A 95 11.34 5.16 15.80
CA ALA A 95 11.43 6.39 15.03
C ALA A 95 12.84 6.96 15.09
N CYS A 96 13.35 7.41 13.96
CA CYS A 96 14.64 8.08 13.89
C CYS A 96 14.61 9.24 12.89
N THR A 97 15.62 10.11 12.98
CA THR A 97 15.67 11.32 12.14
C THR A 97 15.77 11.01 10.64
N SER A 98 16.21 9.81 10.24
CA SER A 98 16.23 9.43 8.82
C SER A 98 14.84 9.19 8.23
N ASP A 99 13.83 9.01 9.08
CA ASP A 99 12.46 8.70 8.63
C ASP A 99 11.70 9.95 8.18
N ARG A 100 12.23 11.14 8.50
CA ARG A 100 11.67 12.45 8.13
C ARG A 100 11.31 12.55 6.66
N LEU A 101 12.16 12.04 5.76
CA LEU A 101 11.91 12.09 4.32
C LEU A 101 10.62 11.37 3.95
N SER A 102 10.47 10.12 4.39
CA SER A 102 9.28 9.33 4.10
C SER A 102 8.06 9.86 4.84
N LEU A 103 8.19 10.26 6.11
CA LEU A 103 7.06 10.80 6.87
C LEU A 103 6.54 12.11 6.28
N LYS A 104 7.42 13.04 5.90
CA LYS A 104 7.05 14.29 5.23
C LYS A 104 6.36 14.03 3.89
N PHE A 105 6.86 13.04 3.14
CA PHE A 105 6.22 12.59 1.92
C PHE A 105 4.81 12.03 2.16
N LEU A 106 4.63 11.14 3.14
CA LEU A 106 3.33 10.55 3.49
C LEU A 106 2.33 11.60 3.98
N GLN A 107 2.78 12.58 4.76
CA GLN A 107 1.94 13.71 5.17
C GLN A 107 1.44 14.51 3.97
N TRP A 108 2.33 14.83 3.02
CA TRP A 108 1.93 15.51 1.79
C TRP A 108 0.90 14.66 1.02
N LEU A 109 1.18 13.36 0.86
CA LEU A 109 0.32 12.44 0.11
C LEU A 109 -1.08 12.36 0.71
N HIS A 110 -1.19 12.16 2.03
CA HIS A 110 -2.47 12.15 2.74
C HIS A 110 -3.20 13.50 2.61
N ALA A 111 -2.47 14.62 2.66
CA ALA A 111 -3.06 15.95 2.52
C ALA A 111 -3.68 16.22 1.13
N THR A 112 -3.28 15.48 0.09
CA THR A 112 -3.84 15.66 -1.26
C THR A 112 -5.27 15.13 -1.42
N HIS A 113 -5.77 14.31 -0.49
CA HIS A 113 -7.11 13.72 -0.59
C HIS A 113 -8.01 14.11 0.60
N PRO A 114 -9.25 14.62 0.38
CA PRO A 114 -10.11 15.13 1.45
C PRO A 114 -10.43 14.13 2.56
N GLN A 115 -10.56 12.83 2.23
CA GLN A 115 -10.86 11.78 3.19
C GLN A 115 -9.61 11.23 3.90
N ALA A 116 -8.42 11.36 3.28
CA ALA A 116 -7.18 10.81 3.83
C ALA A 116 -6.41 11.81 4.72
N LYS A 117 -6.60 13.12 4.51
CA LYS A 117 -5.81 14.20 5.16
C LYS A 117 -5.73 14.17 6.68
N ASN A 118 -6.71 13.56 7.35
CA ASN A 118 -6.79 13.47 8.80
C ASN A 118 -6.42 12.09 9.34
N ILE A 119 -6.07 11.14 8.47
CA ILE A 119 -5.65 9.79 8.85
C ILE A 119 -4.16 9.86 9.19
N PRO A 120 -3.75 9.67 10.45
CA PRO A 120 -2.34 9.69 10.81
C PRO A 120 -1.60 8.54 10.15
N ALA A 121 -0.48 8.86 9.50
CA ALA A 121 0.38 7.88 8.85
C ALA A 121 1.67 7.67 9.66
N ALA A 122 2.18 6.45 9.64
CA ALA A 122 3.50 6.10 10.14
C ALA A 122 4.25 5.24 9.14
N ILE A 123 5.55 5.08 9.35
CA ILE A 123 6.42 4.22 8.56
C ILE A 123 6.98 3.08 9.39
N CYS A 124 7.16 1.93 8.76
CA CYS A 124 7.66 0.70 9.36
C CYS A 124 8.69 0.03 8.44
N ASP A 125 9.62 -0.71 9.04
CA ASP A 125 10.50 -1.60 8.29
C ASP A 125 9.72 -2.82 7.81
N GLY A 126 9.74 -3.09 6.50
CA GLY A 126 9.10 -4.26 5.93
C GLY A 126 9.23 -4.31 4.41
N GLU A 127 8.50 -5.22 3.78
CA GLU A 127 8.26 -5.16 2.33
C GLU A 127 7.30 -4.01 2.03
N PHE A 128 7.37 -3.49 0.80
CA PHE A 128 6.41 -2.48 0.33
C PHE A 128 4.99 -3.01 0.51
N SER A 129 4.28 -2.38 1.43
CA SER A 129 2.92 -2.73 1.81
C SER A 129 2.31 -1.62 2.67
N ILE A 130 1.00 -1.69 2.86
CA ILE A 130 0.25 -0.79 3.70
C ILE A 130 -0.66 -1.55 4.66
N TRP A 131 -0.63 -1.15 5.93
CA TRP A 131 -1.53 -1.66 6.95
C TRP A 131 -2.56 -0.58 7.30
N LEU A 132 -3.78 -0.83 6.86
CA LEU A 132 -4.92 0.06 7.03
C LEU A 132 -5.58 -0.18 8.39
N ILE A 133 -4.99 0.39 9.45
CA ILE A 133 -5.41 0.15 10.83
C ILE A 133 -6.13 1.38 11.39
N GLN A 134 -7.44 1.45 11.15
CA GLN A 134 -8.29 2.57 11.56
C GLN A 134 -8.09 2.94 13.05
N PRO A 135 -7.99 4.25 13.36
CA PRO A 135 -8.11 5.41 12.47
C PRO A 135 -6.78 5.86 11.86
N SER A 136 -5.75 5.01 11.85
CA SER A 136 -4.40 5.31 11.39
C SER A 136 -3.97 4.43 10.21
N THR A 137 -2.79 4.66 9.67
CA THR A 137 -2.21 3.83 8.60
C THR A 137 -0.72 3.68 8.79
N ILE A 138 -0.19 2.49 8.51
CA ILE A 138 1.24 2.22 8.58
C ILE A 138 1.71 1.82 7.18
N TYR A 139 2.69 2.52 6.64
CA TYR A 139 3.36 2.17 5.40
C TYR A 139 4.63 1.41 5.74
N CYS A 140 4.81 0.23 5.15
CA CYS A 140 6.01 -0.55 5.36
C CYS A 140 6.87 -0.51 4.10
N THR A 141 8.17 -0.38 4.30
CA THR A 141 9.14 -0.27 3.21
C THR A 141 10.53 -0.67 3.69
N PRO A 142 11.40 -1.23 2.83
CA PRO A 142 12.72 -1.67 3.28
C PRO A 142 13.54 -0.50 3.82
N CYS A 143 14.21 -0.66 4.97
CA CYS A 143 14.94 0.42 5.65
C CYS A 143 15.94 1.19 4.76
N THR A 144 16.55 0.51 3.79
CA THR A 144 17.45 1.14 2.80
C THR A 144 16.71 1.97 1.75
N SER A 145 15.48 1.59 1.41
CA SER A 145 14.62 2.27 0.45
C SER A 145 13.99 3.53 1.03
N GLN A 146 13.73 3.58 2.34
CA GLN A 146 13.15 4.75 3.02
C GLN A 146 14.04 6.01 2.91
N ARG A 147 15.35 5.79 2.77
CA ARG A 147 16.37 6.84 2.82
C ARG A 147 16.72 7.43 1.46
N GLY A 148 16.18 6.90 0.37
CA GLY A 148 16.50 7.31 -0.99
C GLY A 148 15.24 7.66 -1.77
N LEU A 149 15.37 8.52 -2.77
CA LEU A 149 14.25 9.06 -3.53
C LEU A 149 13.72 8.05 -4.56
N ARG A 150 14.54 7.13 -5.06
CA ARG A 150 14.14 6.26 -6.20
C ARG A 150 12.96 5.34 -5.91
N ASN A 151 12.80 4.88 -4.68
CA ASN A 151 11.76 3.90 -4.33
C ASN A 151 10.53 4.52 -3.66
N LEU A 152 10.60 5.79 -3.23
CA LEU A 152 9.44 6.50 -2.67
C LEU A 152 8.23 6.60 -3.61
N PRO A 153 8.37 6.63 -4.96
CA PRO A 153 7.20 6.60 -5.84
C PRO A 153 6.29 5.38 -5.59
N ILE A 154 6.80 4.28 -5.05
CA ILE A 154 5.98 3.09 -4.75
C ILE A 154 4.93 3.38 -3.68
N PHE A 155 5.13 4.39 -2.81
CA PHE A 155 4.10 4.79 -1.85
C PHE A 155 2.81 5.31 -2.49
N PHE A 156 2.84 5.78 -3.74
CA PHE A 156 1.61 6.15 -4.43
C PHE A 156 0.74 4.93 -4.77
N HIS A 157 1.37 3.77 -5.04
CA HIS A 157 0.64 2.51 -5.17
C HIS A 157 -0.01 2.12 -3.84
N GLU A 158 0.76 2.16 -2.75
CA GLU A 158 0.24 1.87 -1.40
C GLU A 158 -0.93 2.79 -1.01
N PHE A 159 -0.83 4.07 -1.36
CA PHE A 159 -1.92 5.02 -1.15
C PHE A 159 -3.17 4.68 -1.98
N GLY A 160 -3.01 4.02 -3.13
CA GLY A 160 -4.11 3.43 -3.89
C GLY A 160 -4.96 2.48 -3.04
N HIS A 161 -4.36 1.63 -2.21
CA HIS A 161 -5.13 0.75 -1.31
C HIS A 161 -5.91 1.53 -0.25
N LEU A 162 -5.34 2.63 0.25
CA LEU A 162 -6.05 3.53 1.16
C LEU A 162 -7.26 4.15 0.45
N LEU A 163 -7.10 4.66 -0.77
CA LEU A 163 -8.21 5.21 -1.57
C LEU A 163 -9.28 4.14 -1.85
N TYR A 164 -8.87 2.94 -2.24
CA TYR A 164 -9.80 1.81 -2.45
C TYR A 164 -10.64 1.56 -1.19
N THR A 165 -10.00 1.54 -0.03
CA THR A 165 -10.67 1.27 1.24
C THR A 165 -11.62 2.39 1.66
N LEU A 166 -11.27 3.63 1.36
CA LEU A 166 -12.12 4.81 1.62
C LEU A 166 -13.38 4.82 0.74
N HIS A 167 -13.30 4.26 -0.47
CA HIS A 167 -14.41 4.13 -1.44
C HIS A 167 -14.87 2.67 -1.62
N LYS A 168 -14.68 1.83 -0.61
CA LYS A 168 -14.81 0.37 -0.76
C LYS A 168 -16.14 -0.09 -1.38
N PRO A 169 -17.32 0.44 -0.98
CA PRO A 169 -18.59 0.02 -1.58
C PRO A 169 -18.63 0.26 -3.09
N GLU A 170 -18.29 1.47 -3.53
CA GLU A 170 -18.31 1.89 -4.94
C GLU A 170 -17.24 1.12 -5.75
N MET A 171 -16.08 0.92 -5.15
CA MET A 171 -14.98 0.18 -5.78
C MET A 171 -15.30 -1.31 -5.94
N ASP A 172 -15.89 -1.95 -4.92
CA ASP A 172 -16.34 -3.34 -5.00
C ASP A 172 -17.43 -3.52 -6.08
N ASP A 173 -18.33 -2.54 -6.25
CA ASP A 173 -19.32 -2.54 -7.34
C ASP A 173 -18.65 -2.48 -8.72
N LEU A 174 -17.65 -1.62 -8.91
CA LEU A 174 -16.89 -1.54 -10.17
C LEU A 174 -16.10 -2.83 -10.47
N VAL A 175 -15.51 -3.47 -9.45
CA VAL A 175 -14.86 -4.78 -9.59
C VAL A 175 -15.87 -5.86 -9.99
N ASN A 176 -17.05 -5.86 -9.36
CA ASN A 176 -18.13 -6.80 -9.71
C ASN A 176 -18.60 -6.63 -11.16
N GLU A 177 -18.63 -5.40 -11.68
CA GLU A 177 -18.91 -5.13 -13.10
C GLU A 177 -17.81 -5.68 -14.01
N LEU A 178 -16.54 -5.43 -13.69
CA LEU A 178 -15.40 -5.98 -14.43
C LEU A 178 -15.46 -7.52 -14.49
N GLN A 179 -15.72 -8.16 -13.35
CA GLN A 179 -15.85 -9.61 -13.27
C GLN A 179 -16.98 -10.16 -14.15
N LYS A 180 -18.12 -9.47 -14.24
CA LYS A 180 -19.21 -9.83 -15.16
C LYS A 180 -18.78 -9.70 -16.62
N GLU A 181 -18.08 -8.61 -16.97
CA GLU A 181 -17.56 -8.38 -18.32
C GLU A 181 -16.54 -9.44 -18.74
N ILE A 182 -15.65 -9.84 -17.83
CA ILE A 182 -14.68 -10.92 -18.06
C ILE A 182 -15.41 -12.27 -18.20
N LYS A 183 -16.36 -12.56 -17.30
CA LYS A 183 -17.17 -13.79 -17.36
C LYS A 183 -17.89 -13.93 -18.70
N ASN A 184 -18.43 -12.84 -19.24
CA ASN A 184 -19.10 -12.83 -20.53
C ASN A 184 -18.14 -13.12 -21.70
N ARG A 185 -16.88 -12.67 -21.63
CA ARG A 185 -15.86 -12.87 -22.67
C ARG A 185 -15.30 -14.29 -22.71
N ILE A 186 -15.16 -14.92 -21.55
CA ILE A 186 -14.67 -16.31 -21.46
C ILE A 186 -15.77 -17.36 -21.61
N HIS A 187 -17.04 -16.93 -21.76
CA HIS A 187 -18.15 -17.86 -21.86
C HIS A 187 -18.14 -18.55 -23.24
N PRO A 188 -18.16 -19.90 -23.31
CA PRO A 188 -18.18 -20.60 -24.58
C PRO A 188 -19.53 -20.41 -25.28
N ASN A 189 -19.47 -20.27 -26.60
CA ASN A 189 -20.64 -20.15 -27.47
C ASN A 189 -21.52 -21.41 -27.48
N VAL A 190 -21.01 -22.55 -27.00
CA VAL A 190 -21.73 -23.84 -26.94
C VAL A 190 -21.50 -24.46 -25.56
N VAL A 191 -22.57 -24.65 -24.80
CA VAL A 191 -22.54 -25.31 -23.49
C VAL A 191 -22.91 -26.78 -23.67
N ARG A 192 -21.95 -27.67 -23.38
CA ARG A 192 -22.22 -29.11 -23.23
C ARG A 192 -22.68 -29.38 -21.79
N ASN A 193 -23.56 -30.35 -21.57
CA ASN A 193 -23.99 -30.75 -20.23
C ASN A 193 -23.29 -32.04 -19.81
N ASP A 194 -21.97 -31.98 -19.65
CA ASP A 194 -21.13 -33.11 -19.23
C ASP A 194 -20.16 -32.71 -18.10
N GLN A 195 -19.45 -33.69 -17.54
CA GLN A 195 -18.50 -33.46 -16.45
C GLN A 195 -17.33 -32.55 -16.87
N TYR A 196 -16.96 -32.58 -18.15
CA TYR A 196 -15.89 -31.76 -18.68
C TYR A 196 -16.30 -30.29 -18.74
N ALA A 197 -17.53 -30.00 -19.17
CA ALA A 197 -18.08 -28.65 -19.17
C ALA A 197 -18.18 -28.06 -17.76
N ARG A 198 -18.55 -28.87 -16.76
CA ARG A 198 -18.55 -28.43 -15.34
C ARG A 198 -17.15 -28.09 -14.83
N LYS A 199 -16.15 -28.90 -15.17
CA LYS A 199 -14.75 -28.62 -14.79
C LYS A 199 -14.28 -27.30 -15.42
N GLN A 200 -14.57 -27.08 -16.70
CA GLN A 200 -14.25 -25.83 -17.38
C GLN A 200 -15.00 -24.62 -16.80
N GLU A 201 -16.22 -24.81 -16.30
CA GLU A 201 -16.98 -23.76 -15.62
C GLU A 201 -16.31 -23.35 -14.31
N THR A 202 -15.87 -24.33 -13.50
CA THR A 202 -15.10 -24.05 -12.27
C THR A 202 -13.78 -23.33 -12.55
N GLU A 203 -13.05 -23.73 -13.60
CA GLU A 203 -11.82 -23.05 -14.02
C GLU A 203 -12.09 -21.60 -14.43
N ARG A 204 -13.17 -21.34 -15.17
CA ARG A 204 -13.61 -19.99 -15.57
C ARG A 204 -14.04 -19.13 -14.38
N ASP A 205 -14.82 -19.69 -13.46
CA ASP A 205 -15.21 -18.98 -12.24
C ASP A 205 -13.99 -18.64 -11.37
N THR A 206 -12.95 -19.48 -11.38
CA THR A 206 -11.68 -19.18 -10.70
C THR A 206 -10.99 -17.98 -11.33
N VAL A 207 -10.86 -17.94 -12.67
CA VAL A 207 -10.32 -16.76 -13.38
C VAL A 207 -11.07 -15.50 -13.01
N VAL A 208 -12.41 -15.54 -13.05
CA VAL A 208 -13.26 -14.39 -12.70
C VAL A 208 -13.04 -13.96 -11.25
N ALA A 209 -12.99 -14.90 -10.31
CA ALA A 209 -12.77 -14.61 -8.89
C ALA A 209 -11.40 -13.95 -8.64
N THR A 210 -10.35 -14.41 -9.30
CA THR A 210 -8.99 -13.85 -9.20
C THR A 210 -8.94 -12.37 -9.60
N TRP A 211 -9.80 -11.94 -10.52
CA TRP A 211 -9.89 -10.52 -10.91
C TRP A 211 -10.36 -9.59 -9.79
N TYR A 212 -10.84 -10.10 -8.65
CA TYR A 212 -11.18 -9.25 -7.51
C TYR A 212 -9.96 -8.54 -6.92
N GLU A 213 -8.90 -9.29 -6.60
CA GLU A 213 -7.66 -8.72 -6.05
C GLU A 213 -6.80 -8.10 -7.16
N TRP A 214 -6.79 -8.70 -8.36
CA TRP A 214 -6.01 -8.18 -9.47
C TRP A 214 -6.47 -6.80 -9.94
N ALA A 215 -7.78 -6.54 -9.94
CA ALA A 215 -8.29 -5.21 -10.28
C ALA A 215 -7.85 -4.16 -9.25
N GLN A 216 -7.78 -4.51 -7.96
CA GLN A 216 -7.29 -3.64 -6.90
C GLN A 216 -5.83 -3.27 -7.13
N GLU A 217 -4.98 -4.26 -7.42
CA GLU A 217 -3.56 -4.02 -7.72
C GLU A 217 -3.36 -3.13 -8.95
N CYS A 218 -4.08 -3.42 -10.04
CA CYS A 218 -4.03 -2.62 -11.26
C CYS A 218 -4.54 -1.19 -11.04
N PHE A 219 -5.55 -1.01 -10.17
CA PHE A 219 -6.01 0.31 -9.75
C PHE A 219 -4.94 1.05 -8.95
N CYS A 220 -4.27 0.39 -8.03
CA CYS A 220 -3.19 0.99 -7.24
C CYS A 220 -2.01 1.41 -8.15
N ASP A 221 -1.69 0.64 -9.19
CA ASP A 221 -0.71 1.05 -10.21
C ASP A 221 -1.15 2.26 -11.01
N ALA A 222 -2.44 2.32 -11.36
CA ALA A 222 -3.02 3.45 -12.07
C ALA A 222 -2.95 4.72 -11.21
N VAL A 223 -3.30 4.65 -9.92
CA VAL A 223 -3.12 5.72 -8.93
C VAL A 223 -1.65 6.14 -8.85
N GLY A 224 -0.75 5.15 -8.76
CA GLY A 224 0.70 5.34 -8.77
C GLY A 224 1.15 6.25 -9.90
N PHE A 225 0.73 5.94 -11.13
CA PHE A 225 1.08 6.73 -12.30
C PHE A 225 0.38 8.08 -12.36
N VAL A 226 -0.93 8.13 -12.09
CA VAL A 226 -1.72 9.36 -12.16
C VAL A 226 -1.22 10.41 -11.17
N MET A 227 -0.76 10.00 -9.98
CA MET A 227 -0.29 10.94 -8.96
C MET A 227 1.18 11.32 -9.09
N CYS A 228 2.02 10.43 -9.62
CA CYS A 228 3.47 10.58 -9.57
C CYS A 228 4.12 10.72 -10.95
N GLY A 229 3.44 10.28 -12.01
CA GLY A 229 3.93 10.32 -13.37
C GLY A 229 5.07 9.33 -13.64
N PRO A 230 6.00 9.68 -14.56
CA PRO A 230 7.06 8.78 -15.03
C PRO A 230 7.91 8.12 -13.95
N SER A 231 8.21 8.84 -12.85
CA SER A 231 9.01 8.29 -11.76
C SER A 231 8.39 7.07 -11.09
N PHE A 232 7.06 6.99 -10.97
CA PHE A 232 6.40 5.78 -10.49
C PHE A 232 6.66 4.60 -11.42
N ALA A 233 6.49 4.81 -12.73
CA ALA A 233 6.68 3.75 -13.70
C ALA A 233 8.09 3.16 -13.67
N TYR A 234 9.11 4.02 -13.59
CA TYR A 234 10.49 3.58 -13.47
C TYR A 234 10.78 2.88 -12.13
N ALA A 235 10.27 3.41 -11.02
CA ALA A 235 10.46 2.81 -9.69
C ALA A 235 9.84 1.42 -9.60
N PHE A 236 8.57 1.32 -9.99
CA PHE A 236 7.81 0.08 -10.00
C PHE A 236 8.49 -0.97 -10.91
N SER A 237 8.85 -0.58 -12.14
CA SER A 237 9.56 -1.47 -13.05
C SER A 237 10.91 -1.91 -12.52
N MET A 238 11.72 -1.01 -11.95
CA MET A 238 13.06 -1.37 -11.49
C MET A 238 13.00 -2.29 -10.28
N TYR A 239 12.09 -2.00 -9.35
CA TYR A 239 11.90 -2.78 -8.12
C TYR A 239 11.53 -4.23 -8.43
N LEU A 240 10.61 -4.46 -9.38
CA LEU A 240 10.12 -5.80 -9.66
C LEU A 240 10.98 -6.57 -10.68
N ARG A 241 11.60 -5.90 -11.66
CA ARG A 241 12.42 -6.57 -12.68
C ARG A 241 13.57 -7.39 -12.10
N ILE A 242 14.08 -7.01 -10.92
CA ILE A 242 15.18 -7.71 -10.24
C ILE A 242 14.74 -8.92 -9.41
N LEU A 243 13.43 -9.17 -9.25
CA LEU A 243 12.90 -10.23 -8.39
C LEU A 243 12.75 -11.60 -9.09
N GLY A 244 13.18 -11.70 -10.35
CA GLY A 244 13.36 -12.99 -11.05
C GLY A 244 12.16 -13.48 -11.87
N ARG A 245 12.18 -14.76 -12.25
CA ARG A 245 11.31 -15.35 -13.29
C ARG A 245 9.81 -15.29 -12.95
N SER A 246 9.44 -15.36 -11.68
CA SER A 246 8.04 -15.31 -11.23
C SER A 246 7.32 -14.01 -11.59
N GLN A 247 8.07 -12.93 -11.86
CA GLN A 247 7.53 -11.65 -12.29
C GLN A 247 7.07 -11.64 -13.76
N TYR A 248 7.56 -12.61 -14.54
CA TYR A 248 7.29 -12.75 -15.98
C TYR A 248 6.34 -13.90 -16.29
N GLN A 249 6.36 -14.95 -15.47
CA GLN A 249 5.56 -16.15 -15.70
C GLN A 249 5.26 -16.87 -14.38
N MET A 250 4.02 -17.32 -14.26
CA MET A 250 3.55 -18.19 -13.17
C MET A 250 2.78 -19.36 -13.79
N SER A 251 2.82 -20.51 -13.12
CA SER A 251 1.99 -21.66 -13.51
C SER A 251 0.51 -21.38 -13.22
N THR A 252 -0.39 -22.09 -13.91
CA THR A 252 -1.84 -21.95 -13.70
C THR A 252 -2.24 -22.20 -12.25
N GLU A 253 -1.60 -23.13 -11.54
CA GLU A 253 -1.89 -23.41 -10.12
C GLU A 253 -1.45 -22.28 -9.20
N GLU A 254 -0.34 -21.61 -9.52
CA GLU A 254 0.09 -20.41 -8.79
C GLU A 254 -0.87 -19.23 -9.06
N LEU A 255 -1.29 -19.05 -10.32
CA LEU A 255 -2.22 -17.98 -10.71
C LEU A 255 -3.57 -18.08 -9.99
N LYS A 256 -4.11 -19.29 -9.81
CA LYS A 256 -5.37 -19.53 -9.09
C LYS A 256 -5.37 -19.02 -7.64
N ASN A 257 -4.19 -18.98 -7.02
CA ASN A 257 -4.01 -18.57 -5.63
C ASN A 257 -3.24 -17.24 -5.50
N SER A 258 -3.02 -16.55 -6.63
CA SER A 258 -2.22 -15.33 -6.64
C SER A 258 -3.08 -14.14 -6.27
N THR A 259 -2.64 -13.43 -5.22
CA THR A 259 -3.24 -12.15 -4.80
C THR A 259 -2.87 -10.99 -5.73
N HIS A 260 -1.90 -11.19 -6.63
CA HIS A 260 -1.42 -10.17 -7.55
C HIS A 260 -1.41 -10.68 -9.00
N PRO A 261 -1.66 -9.81 -10.00
CA PRO A 261 -1.40 -10.14 -11.39
C PRO A 261 0.08 -10.44 -11.61
N VAL A 262 0.39 -11.25 -12.62
CA VAL A 262 1.78 -11.37 -13.11
C VAL A 262 2.27 -9.96 -13.44
N THR A 263 3.41 -9.57 -12.89
CA THR A 263 3.90 -8.19 -12.99
C THR A 263 4.03 -7.71 -14.43
N TRP A 264 4.35 -8.60 -15.36
CA TRP A 264 4.39 -8.23 -16.78
C TRP A 264 3.06 -7.67 -17.31
N ILE A 265 1.91 -8.17 -16.83
CA ILE A 265 0.58 -7.62 -17.17
C ILE A 265 0.44 -6.20 -16.61
N ARG A 266 0.86 -5.99 -15.35
CA ARG A 266 0.83 -4.68 -14.67
C ARG A 266 1.65 -3.64 -15.43
N ILE A 267 2.82 -4.04 -15.93
CA ILE A 267 3.70 -3.19 -16.74
C ILE A 267 3.08 -2.83 -18.08
N GLN A 268 2.38 -3.77 -18.75
CA GLN A 268 1.66 -3.46 -19.99
C GLN A 268 0.53 -2.45 -19.75
N LEU A 269 -0.25 -2.63 -18.69
CA LEU A 269 -1.30 -1.67 -18.30
C LEU A 269 -0.71 -0.28 -18.00
N LEU A 270 0.40 -0.25 -17.27
CA LEU A 270 1.11 0.98 -16.94
C LEU A 270 1.69 1.69 -18.18
N ALA A 271 2.30 0.94 -19.10
CA ALA A 271 2.81 1.47 -20.36
C ALA A 271 1.70 2.03 -21.25
N ASN A 272 0.54 1.35 -21.33
CA ASN A 272 -0.61 1.85 -22.06
C ASN A 272 -1.14 3.17 -21.47
N ARG A 273 -1.31 3.25 -20.14
CA ARG A 273 -1.71 4.49 -19.46
C ARG A 273 -0.69 5.61 -19.69
N ALA A 274 0.61 5.32 -19.58
CA ALA A 274 1.65 6.29 -19.87
C ALA A 274 1.54 6.84 -21.30
N ARG A 275 1.29 5.97 -22.28
CA ARG A 275 1.11 6.34 -23.68
C ARG A 275 -0.13 7.21 -23.91
N GLU A 276 -1.25 6.88 -23.27
CA GLU A 276 -2.50 7.67 -23.29
C GLU A 276 -2.32 9.07 -22.71
N MET A 277 -1.49 9.20 -21.67
CA MET A 277 -1.15 10.48 -21.05
C MET A 277 -0.02 11.24 -21.78
N GLY A 278 0.44 10.77 -22.96
CA GLY A 278 1.45 11.44 -23.77
C GLY A 278 2.90 11.10 -23.45
N TYR A 279 3.15 10.14 -22.55
CA TYR A 279 4.48 9.68 -22.14
C TYR A 279 4.94 8.45 -22.92
N SER A 280 4.80 8.46 -24.25
CA SER A 280 5.13 7.31 -25.11
C SER A 280 6.58 6.85 -24.96
N VAL A 281 7.54 7.77 -24.77
CA VAL A 281 8.95 7.41 -24.55
C VAL A 281 9.14 6.59 -23.29
N VAL A 282 8.40 6.91 -22.21
CA VAL A 282 8.43 6.14 -20.96
C VAL A 282 7.82 4.76 -21.19
N ALA A 283 6.65 4.71 -21.86
CA ALA A 283 5.97 3.45 -22.17
C ALA A 283 6.86 2.49 -22.99
N ASP A 284 7.49 3.00 -24.05
CA ASP A 284 8.34 2.22 -24.95
C ASP A 284 9.59 1.71 -24.21
N ASP A 285 10.23 2.53 -23.37
CA ASP A 285 11.39 2.13 -22.57
C ASP A 285 11.05 1.04 -21.53
N LEU A 286 9.86 1.11 -20.91
CA LEU A 286 9.39 0.06 -20.01
C LEU A 286 9.20 -1.27 -20.74
N GLU A 287 8.47 -1.24 -21.86
CA GLU A 287 8.18 -2.44 -22.64
C GLU A 287 9.47 -3.07 -23.19
N GLU A 288 10.40 -2.28 -23.73
CA GLU A 288 11.70 -2.72 -24.22
C GLU A 288 12.50 -3.44 -23.12
N LYS A 289 12.69 -2.80 -21.95
CA LYS A 289 13.46 -3.39 -20.85
C LYS A 289 12.85 -4.67 -20.30
N TRP A 290 11.52 -4.79 -20.30
CA TRP A 290 10.86 -6.03 -19.88
C TRP A 290 10.98 -7.13 -20.93
N ASN A 291 10.86 -6.79 -22.22
CA ASN A 291 11.06 -7.74 -23.31
C ASN A 291 12.50 -8.27 -23.36
N ASP A 292 13.50 -7.43 -23.10
CA ASP A 292 14.91 -7.84 -23.04
C ASP A 292 15.15 -8.90 -21.96
N VAL A 293 14.63 -8.67 -20.74
CA VAL A 293 14.77 -9.63 -19.65
C VAL A 293 13.97 -10.90 -19.92
N ALA A 294 12.74 -10.79 -20.43
CA ALA A 294 11.95 -11.97 -20.77
C ALA A 294 12.65 -12.84 -21.84
N THR A 295 13.23 -12.20 -22.85
CA THR A 295 14.03 -12.86 -23.90
C THR A 295 15.25 -13.56 -23.30
N ALA A 296 15.99 -12.88 -22.40
CA ALA A 296 17.14 -13.46 -21.72
C ALA A 296 16.77 -14.67 -20.83
N LEU A 297 15.56 -14.67 -20.24
CA LEU A 297 15.04 -15.77 -19.42
C LEU A 297 14.39 -16.89 -20.24
N GLY A 298 14.21 -16.71 -21.55
CA GLY A 298 13.47 -17.63 -22.41
C GLY A 298 12.01 -17.78 -21.98
N VAL A 299 11.38 -16.68 -21.57
CA VAL A 299 9.98 -16.64 -21.14
C VAL A 299 9.11 -16.11 -22.28
N THR A 300 7.98 -16.76 -22.50
CA THR A 300 6.92 -16.29 -23.40
C THR A 300 5.72 -15.84 -22.57
N GLN A 301 4.97 -14.86 -23.07
CA GLN A 301 3.72 -14.43 -22.42
C GLN A 301 2.67 -15.54 -22.55
N ASP A 302 2.43 -16.24 -21.46
CA ASP A 302 1.34 -17.18 -21.29
C ASP A 302 0.81 -17.04 -19.86
N PHE A 303 -0.44 -16.59 -19.76
CA PHE A 303 -1.11 -16.33 -18.50
C PHE A 303 -2.20 -17.38 -18.20
N GLY A 304 -2.18 -18.54 -18.89
CA GLY A 304 -3.08 -19.66 -18.60
C GLY A 304 -4.57 -19.32 -18.71
N GLY A 305 -4.93 -18.34 -19.54
CA GLY A 305 -6.31 -17.84 -19.69
C GLY A 305 -6.78 -16.85 -18.61
N PHE A 306 -5.93 -16.47 -17.66
CA PHE A 306 -6.25 -15.44 -16.66
C PHE A 306 -6.24 -14.03 -17.24
N TYR A 307 -5.51 -13.82 -18.34
CA TYR A 307 -5.44 -12.57 -19.07
C TYR A 307 -5.31 -12.84 -20.57
N ASP A 308 -6.07 -12.07 -21.35
CA ASP A 308 -6.03 -12.04 -22.80
C ASP A 308 -6.01 -10.57 -23.24
N ALA A 309 -4.88 -10.12 -23.79
CA ALA A 309 -4.67 -8.70 -24.08
C ALA A 309 -5.72 -8.15 -25.06
N ASP A 310 -6.11 -8.92 -26.08
CA ASP A 310 -7.03 -8.45 -27.11
C ASP A 310 -8.46 -8.25 -26.58
N SER A 311 -8.94 -9.13 -25.70
CA SER A 311 -10.31 -9.08 -25.19
C SER A 311 -10.48 -8.40 -23.84
N PHE A 312 -9.48 -8.49 -22.94
CA PHE A 312 -9.61 -8.00 -21.56
C PHE A 312 -9.05 -6.58 -21.40
N LEU A 313 -7.97 -6.22 -22.12
CA LEU A 313 -7.31 -4.93 -21.91
C LEU A 313 -8.28 -3.74 -22.01
N PRO A 314 -9.16 -3.62 -23.04
CA PRO A 314 -10.04 -2.46 -23.15
C PRO A 314 -11.02 -2.34 -21.99
N VAL A 315 -11.55 -3.46 -21.48
CA VAL A 315 -12.49 -3.42 -20.35
C VAL A 315 -11.79 -3.17 -19.02
N ILE A 316 -10.58 -3.69 -18.85
CA ILE A 316 -9.77 -3.38 -17.67
C ILE A 316 -9.47 -1.89 -17.65
N GLN A 317 -8.94 -1.32 -18.73
CA GLN A 317 -8.61 0.10 -18.79
C GLN A 317 -9.82 0.99 -18.50
N GLN A 318 -10.96 0.72 -19.15
CA GLN A 318 -12.19 1.47 -18.87
C GLN A 318 -12.60 1.39 -17.40
N LYS A 319 -12.52 0.20 -16.78
CA LYS A 319 -12.90 0.04 -15.37
C LYS A 319 -11.90 0.70 -14.42
N LEU A 320 -10.61 0.71 -14.77
CA LEU A 320 -9.62 1.48 -14.03
C LEU A 320 -9.88 2.99 -14.11
N ASP A 321 -10.32 3.50 -15.26
CA ASP A 321 -10.69 4.91 -15.40
C ASP A 321 -11.95 5.27 -14.61
N ASP A 322 -12.94 4.37 -14.55
CA ASP A 322 -14.12 4.52 -13.68
C ASP A 322 -13.69 4.57 -12.20
N MET A 323 -12.77 3.69 -11.77
CA MET A 323 -12.22 3.66 -10.42
C MET A 323 -11.41 4.92 -10.06
N LEU A 324 -10.63 5.43 -10.99
CA LEU A 324 -9.91 6.70 -10.82
C LEU A 324 -10.88 7.88 -10.74
N THR A 325 -11.97 7.85 -11.51
CA THR A 325 -13.03 8.86 -11.43
C THR A 325 -13.69 8.86 -10.07
N GLU A 326 -14.02 7.68 -9.53
CA GLU A 326 -14.63 7.50 -8.21
C GLU A 326 -13.72 8.01 -7.09
N THR A 327 -12.45 7.64 -7.12
CA THR A 327 -11.49 7.96 -6.04
C THR A 327 -10.83 9.32 -6.18
N SER A 328 -10.89 9.94 -7.37
CA SER A 328 -10.34 11.27 -7.68
C SER A 328 -8.95 11.52 -7.07
N PRO A 329 -7.95 10.67 -7.36
CA PRO A 329 -6.58 10.91 -6.89
C PRO A 329 -6.05 12.22 -7.50
N ARG A 330 -5.18 12.93 -6.76
CA ARG A 330 -4.55 14.15 -7.28
C ARG A 330 -3.68 13.81 -8.48
N GLU A 331 -4.02 14.30 -9.65
CA GLU A 331 -3.17 14.20 -10.84
C GLU A 331 -1.86 15.00 -10.66
N PHE A 332 -0.75 14.48 -11.17
CA PHE A 332 0.47 15.28 -11.26
C PHE A 332 0.27 16.47 -12.22
N GLU A 333 0.98 17.56 -11.96
CA GLU A 333 1.00 18.71 -12.86
C GLU A 333 2.18 18.59 -13.84
N GLU A 334 2.01 19.02 -15.09
CA GLU A 334 3.08 18.98 -16.11
C GLU A 334 4.38 19.67 -15.65
N ALA A 335 4.26 20.73 -14.84
CA ALA A 335 5.43 21.39 -14.26
C ALA A 335 6.25 20.47 -13.32
N GLU A 336 5.62 19.49 -12.67
CA GLU A 336 6.24 18.54 -11.73
C GLU A 336 6.98 17.39 -12.43
N VAL A 337 6.68 17.15 -13.69
CA VAL A 337 7.24 16.04 -14.49
C VAL A 337 8.10 16.55 -15.65
N SER A 338 8.06 17.86 -15.93
CA SER A 338 8.88 18.48 -16.96
C SER A 338 10.36 18.56 -16.57
N ASN A 339 11.23 18.46 -17.59
CA ASN A 339 12.68 18.64 -17.45
C ASN A 339 13.11 20.10 -17.14
N GLN A 340 12.16 21.01 -16.90
CA GLN A 340 12.41 22.44 -16.68
C GLN A 340 12.48 22.82 -15.18
N ILE A 341 12.32 21.85 -14.28
CA ILE A 341 12.45 22.08 -12.84
C ILE A 341 13.88 22.53 -12.53
N THR A 342 14.01 23.78 -12.09
CA THR A 342 15.28 24.32 -11.60
C THR A 342 15.51 23.85 -10.16
N GLU A 343 16.76 23.57 -9.81
CA GLU A 343 17.15 22.98 -8.51
C GLU A 343 16.81 23.88 -7.29
N SER A 344 16.31 25.10 -7.49
CA SER A 344 16.26 26.13 -6.44
C SER A 344 15.09 26.06 -5.46
N THR A 345 14.09 25.18 -5.64
CA THR A 345 13.16 24.72 -4.58
C THR A 345 12.20 23.71 -5.21
N PHE A 346 12.16 22.47 -4.72
CA PHE A 346 11.10 21.53 -5.10
C PHE A 346 9.77 22.03 -4.55
N SER A 347 8.82 22.37 -5.44
CA SER A 347 7.49 22.83 -5.07
C SER A 347 6.57 21.71 -4.57
N SER A 348 6.93 20.45 -4.88
CA SER A 348 6.21 19.27 -4.42
C SER A 348 7.14 18.05 -4.36
N PRO A 349 6.76 17.00 -3.62
CA PRO A 349 7.49 15.74 -3.65
C PRO A 349 7.46 15.07 -5.03
N VAL A 350 6.39 15.23 -5.82
CA VAL A 350 6.31 14.68 -7.18
C VAL A 350 7.42 15.25 -8.07
N ALA A 351 7.67 16.56 -7.98
CA ALA A 351 8.76 17.22 -8.69
C ALA A 351 10.15 16.67 -8.30
N LEU A 352 10.36 16.46 -6.99
CA LEU A 352 11.59 15.87 -6.46
C LEU A 352 11.82 14.45 -6.99
N LEU A 353 10.79 13.62 -7.01
CA LEU A 353 10.89 12.22 -7.42
C LEU A 353 11.12 12.06 -8.92
N ASN A 354 10.45 12.85 -9.77
CA ASN A 354 10.69 12.85 -11.21
C ASN A 354 12.10 13.35 -11.56
N MET A 355 12.56 14.43 -10.91
CA MET A 355 13.93 14.88 -11.06
C MET A 355 14.94 13.82 -10.59
N ALA A 356 14.66 13.11 -9.49
CA ALA A 356 15.53 12.05 -9.00
C ALA A 356 15.71 10.92 -10.04
N TRP A 357 14.63 10.49 -10.67
CA TRP A 357 14.69 9.49 -11.73
C TRP A 357 15.40 10.00 -12.97
N GLN A 358 15.14 11.25 -13.38
CA GLN A 358 15.85 11.87 -14.50
C GLN A 358 17.37 11.91 -14.26
N LYS A 359 17.80 12.38 -13.07
CA LYS A 359 19.22 12.45 -12.71
C LYS A 359 19.85 11.06 -12.65
N PHE A 360 19.15 10.08 -12.09
CA PHE A 360 19.65 8.70 -12.04
C PHE A 360 19.82 8.08 -13.44
N LEU A 361 18.89 8.33 -14.35
CA LEU A 361 18.94 7.80 -15.71
C LEU A 361 20.02 8.48 -16.58
N VAL A 362 20.27 9.77 -16.37
CA VAL A 362 21.27 10.55 -17.14
C VAL A 362 22.69 10.39 -16.59
N ASP A 363 22.85 10.43 -15.27
CA ASP A 363 24.14 10.37 -14.59
C ASP A 363 24.04 9.52 -13.30
N PRO A 364 24.07 8.18 -13.43
CA PRO A 364 23.95 7.28 -12.28
C PRO A 364 25.15 7.40 -11.31
N ASP A 365 26.33 7.77 -11.80
CA ASP A 365 27.54 7.92 -10.98
C ASP A 365 27.45 9.19 -10.10
N GLY A 366 26.95 10.30 -10.66
CA GLY A 366 26.72 11.55 -9.93
C GLY A 366 25.47 11.57 -9.06
N TYR A 367 24.51 10.66 -9.30
CA TYR A 367 23.20 10.65 -8.64
C TYR A 367 23.28 10.70 -7.12
N ARG A 368 24.16 9.90 -6.50
CA ARG A 368 24.21 9.77 -5.03
C ARG A 368 24.57 11.07 -4.32
N GLU A 369 25.48 11.85 -4.89
CA GLU A 369 25.87 13.15 -4.30
C GLU A 369 24.81 14.22 -4.54
N TRP A 370 24.10 14.15 -5.67
CA TRP A 370 22.94 14.99 -5.93
C TRP A 370 21.78 14.68 -4.98
N GLU A 371 21.42 13.40 -4.80
CA GLU A 371 20.31 12.94 -3.97
C GLU A 371 20.44 13.44 -2.53
N LYS A 372 21.64 13.33 -1.94
CA LYS A 372 21.91 13.84 -0.58
C LYS A 372 21.59 15.33 -0.46
N LYS A 373 22.04 16.14 -1.42
CA LYS A 373 21.81 17.60 -1.42
C LYS A 373 20.32 17.92 -1.62
N ALA A 374 19.66 17.19 -2.51
CA ALA A 374 18.25 17.35 -2.79
C ALA A 374 17.38 17.02 -1.57
N ILE A 375 17.68 15.92 -0.86
CA ILE A 375 16.98 15.52 0.37
C ILE A 375 17.16 16.58 1.46
N ILE A 376 18.39 17.06 1.70
CA ILE A 376 18.66 18.12 2.70
C ILE A 376 17.84 19.36 2.36
N SER A 377 17.92 19.83 1.11
CA SER A 377 17.16 21.01 0.67
C SER A 377 15.65 20.81 0.79
N PHE A 378 15.12 19.61 0.56
CA PHE A 378 13.69 19.32 0.69
C PHE A 378 13.23 19.27 2.15
N LEU A 379 14.07 18.78 3.07
CA LEU A 379 13.76 18.70 4.49
C LEU A 379 13.86 20.05 5.22
N ASP A 380 14.66 20.98 4.70
CA ASP A 380 14.86 22.33 5.24
C ASP A 380 13.76 23.34 4.85
N ILE A 381 12.94 23.03 3.84
CA ILE A 381 11.73 23.79 3.44
C ILE A 381 10.59 23.48 4.40
#